data_AF-A0A2H0KQX3-F1
#
_entry.id   AF-A0A2H0KQX3-F1
#
_cell.length_a   1.000
_cell.length_b   1.000
_cell.length_c   1.000
_cell.angle_alpha   90.00
_cell.angle_beta   90.00
_cell.angle_gamma   90.00
#
_symmetry.space_group_name_H-M   'P 1'
#
loop_
_entity.id
_entity.type
_entity.pdbx_description
1 polymer ?
#
loop_
_entity_poly.entity_id
_entity_poly.type
_entity_poly.pdbx_seq_one_letter_code
_entity_poly.pdbx_strand_id
1 'polypeptide(L)'
;MNKYRDTDKDIHKRIYKFVVNCFKEIVRKIPKTKENLPIIEQISSSLTSMGANDQEADGASSSKDFIAKYMIVRKETKETKYWLSFIRDTGILPK
;
A
#
# COMPACT_ATOMS: atom_id res chain seq x y z
N MET A 1 -4.86 -18.88 -15.27
CA MET A 1 -5.45 -18.87 -13.91
C MET A 1 -4.32 -18.88 -12.89
N ASN A 2 -4.33 -17.99 -11.89
CA ASN A 2 -3.27 -17.90 -10.88
C ASN A 2 -3.24 -19.18 -10.02
N LYS A 3 -2.15 -19.96 -10.10
CA LYS A 3 -1.99 -21.23 -9.34
C LYS A 3 -1.91 -21.05 -7.82
N TYR A 4 -1.78 -19.83 -7.33
CA TYR A 4 -1.70 -19.50 -5.91
C TYR A 4 -3.00 -18.92 -5.35
N ARG A 5 -4.07 -18.86 -6.15
CA ARG A 5 -5.36 -18.29 -5.73
C ARG A 5 -5.82 -18.92 -4.41
N ASP A 6 -6.27 -18.09 -3.48
CA ASP A 6 -6.76 -18.46 -2.14
C ASP A 6 -5.71 -19.07 -1.18
N THR A 7 -4.46 -19.21 -1.62
CA THR A 7 -3.35 -19.64 -0.77
C THR A 7 -2.68 -18.45 -0.08
N ASP A 8 -1.79 -18.69 0.88
CA ASP A 8 -0.97 -17.61 1.46
C ASP A 8 0.10 -17.07 0.51
N LYS A 9 0.33 -17.72 -0.63
CA LYS A 9 1.19 -17.21 -1.70
C LYS A 9 0.45 -16.28 -2.64
N ASP A 10 -0.87 -16.16 -2.52
CA ASP A 10 -1.69 -15.24 -3.32
C ASP A 10 -1.21 -13.79 -3.13
N ILE A 11 -0.87 -13.13 -4.24
CA ILE A 11 -0.36 -11.78 -4.23
C ILE A 11 -1.42 -10.77 -3.76
N HIS A 12 -2.68 -10.95 -4.15
CA HIS A 12 -3.77 -10.04 -3.80
C HIS A 12 -4.03 -10.08 -2.29
N LYS A 13 -4.08 -11.30 -1.73
CA LYS A 13 -4.21 -11.52 -0.29
C LYS A 13 -3.03 -10.92 0.47
N ARG A 14 -1.80 -11.04 -0.05
CA ARG A 14 -0.59 -10.50 0.58
C ARG A 14 -0.55 -8.97 0.55
N ILE A 15 -0.90 -8.35 -0.58
CA ILE A 15 -0.98 -6.89 -0.70
C ILE A 15 -2.06 -6.34 0.24
N TYR A 16 -3.26 -6.94 0.25
CA TYR A 16 -4.32 -6.50 1.16
C TYR A 16 -3.91 -6.61 2.64
N LYS A 17 -3.32 -7.75 3.05
CA LYS A 17 -2.78 -7.92 4.41
C LYS A 17 -1.72 -6.86 4.73
N PHE A 18 -0.82 -6.55 3.79
CA PHE A 18 0.20 -5.52 3.97
C PHE A 18 -0.43 -4.13 4.18
N VAL A 19 -1.39 -3.74 3.32
CA VAL A 19 -2.13 -2.47 3.43
C VAL A 19 -2.81 -2.34 4.80
N VAL A 20 -3.56 -3.36 5.22
CA VAL A 20 -4.25 -3.36 6.50
C VAL A 20 -3.28 -3.26 7.68
N ASN A 21 -2.17 -3.99 7.63
CA ASN A 21 -1.16 -3.96 8.70
C ASN A 21 -0.46 -2.60 8.78
N CYS A 22 -0.04 -2.02 7.65
CA CYS A 22 0.55 -0.69 7.64
C CYS A 22 -0.44 0.37 8.14
N PHE A 23 -1.71 0.28 7.77
CA PHE A 23 -2.72 1.22 8.26
C PHE A 23 -2.90 1.11 9.78
N LYS A 24 -3.04 -0.11 10.32
CA LYS A 24 -3.21 -0.36 11.76
C LYS A 24 -1.99 0.00 12.58
N GLU A 25 -0.81 -0.43 12.13
CA GLU A 25 0.41 -0.37 12.93
C GLU A 25 1.20 0.93 12.75
N ILE A 26 1.04 1.62 11.62
CA ILE A 26 1.79 2.85 11.31
C ILE A 26 0.83 4.04 11.25
N VAL A 27 -0.06 4.09 10.24
CA VAL A 27 -0.88 5.29 9.95
C VAL A 27 -1.69 5.73 11.16
N ARG A 28 -2.39 4.78 11.82
CA ARG A 28 -3.22 5.09 13.00
C ARG A 28 -2.43 5.54 14.23
N LYS A 29 -1.12 5.29 14.28
CA LYS A 29 -0.26 5.63 15.43
C LYS A 29 0.49 6.95 15.27
N ILE A 30 0.49 7.54 14.07
CA ILE A 30 1.12 8.85 13.83
C ILE A 30 0.34 9.93 14.62
N PRO A 31 1.01 10.74 15.48
CA PRO A 31 0.38 11.84 16.19
C PRO A 31 -0.21 12.86 15.20
N LYS A 32 -1.43 13.31 15.44
CA LYS A 32 -2.14 14.26 14.55
C LYS A 32 -1.74 15.71 14.83
N THR A 33 -0.48 16.06 14.56
CA THR A 33 0.02 17.45 14.60
C THR A 33 -0.10 18.10 13.22
N LYS A 34 -0.02 19.43 13.14
CA LYS A 34 -0.10 20.16 11.86
C LYS A 34 0.97 19.72 10.88
N GLU A 35 2.17 19.41 11.37
CA GLU A 35 3.33 18.97 10.60
C GLU A 35 3.16 17.54 10.08
N ASN A 36 2.46 16.68 10.85
CA ASN A 36 2.27 15.28 10.51
C ASN A 36 1.06 15.04 9.59
N LEU A 37 0.05 15.92 9.58
CA LEU A 37 -1.15 15.75 8.76
C LEU A 37 -0.84 15.51 7.27
N PRO A 38 0.04 16.28 6.61
CA PRO A 38 0.42 16.02 5.22
C PRO A 38 1.09 14.64 5.05
N ILE A 39 1.92 14.23 6.01
CA ILE A 39 2.59 12.92 5.95
C ILE A 39 1.57 11.79 6.06
N ILE A 40 0.59 11.91 6.97
CA ILE A 40 -0.50 10.96 7.13
C ILE A 40 -1.29 10.84 5.82
N GLU A 41 -1.61 11.96 5.18
CA GLU A 41 -2.32 11.98 3.89
C GLU A 41 -1.53 11.26 2.79
N GLN A 42 -0.24 11.55 2.68
CA GLN A 42 0.63 10.96 1.66
C GLN A 42 0.81 9.44 1.84
N ILE A 43 1.10 8.97 3.06
CA ILE A 43 1.21 7.52 3.31
C ILE A 43 -0.16 6.83 3.16
N SER A 44 -1.25 7.46 3.58
CA SER A 44 -2.58 6.85 3.48
C SER A 44 -3.01 6.71 2.01
N SER A 45 -2.79 7.75 1.21
CA SER A 45 -3.14 7.77 -0.20
C SER A 45 -2.36 6.73 -1.01
N SER A 46 -1.03 6.73 -0.89
CA SER A 46 -0.19 5.76 -1.61
C SER A 46 -0.47 4.31 -1.17
N LEU A 47 -0.66 4.08 0.13
CA LEU A 47 -0.95 2.74 0.67
C LEU A 47 -2.31 2.20 0.19
N THR A 48 -3.35 3.03 0.21
CA THR A 48 -4.70 2.62 -0.21
C THR A 48 -4.81 2.51 -1.73
N SER A 49 -4.15 3.40 -2.49
CA SER A 49 -4.06 3.34 -3.96
C SER A 49 -3.40 2.04 -4.43
N MET A 50 -2.33 1.60 -3.75
CA MET A 50 -1.69 0.31 -4.04
C MET A 50 -2.66 -0.87 -3.92
N GLY A 51 -3.46 -0.91 -2.86
CA GLY A 51 -4.45 -1.97 -2.65
C GLY A 51 -5.58 -1.91 -3.67
N ALA A 52 -6.11 -0.71 -3.94
CA ALA A 52 -7.21 -0.52 -4.90
C ALA A 52 -6.81 -0.95 -6.33
N ASN A 53 -5.65 -0.49 -6.80
CA ASN A 53 -5.16 -0.84 -8.15
C ASN A 53 -4.84 -2.34 -8.29
N ASP A 54 -4.42 -3.01 -7.20
CA ASP A 54 -4.23 -4.46 -7.22
C ASP A 54 -5.56 -5.21 -7.36
N GLN A 55 -6.62 -4.74 -6.70
CA GLN A 55 -7.97 -5.32 -6.86
C GLN A 55 -8.53 -5.08 -8.27
N GLU A 56 -8.27 -3.91 -8.87
CA GLU A 56 -8.60 -3.67 -10.28
C GLU A 56 -7.84 -4.61 -11.21
N ALA A 57 -6.59 -4.95 -10.89
CA ALA A 57 -5.80 -5.88 -11.68
C ALA A 57 -6.34 -7.32 -11.61
N ASP A 58 -6.90 -7.77 -10.48
CA ASP A 58 -7.55 -9.10 -10.38
C ASP A 58 -8.77 -9.22 -11.32
N GLY A 59 -9.44 -8.09 -11.59
CA GLY A 59 -10.54 -7.97 -12.55
C GLY A 59 -10.12 -7.65 -14.00
N ALA A 60 -8.81 -7.64 -14.31
CA ALA A 60 -8.33 -7.19 -15.61
C ALA A 60 -8.87 -8.01 -16.79
N SER A 61 -9.27 -7.31 -17.85
CA SER A 61 -9.88 -7.91 -19.05
C SER A 61 -8.87 -8.51 -20.03
N SER A 62 -7.59 -8.16 -19.89
CA SER A 62 -6.49 -8.64 -20.74
C SER A 62 -5.15 -8.58 -20.01
N SER A 63 -4.13 -9.27 -20.55
CA SER A 63 -2.77 -9.21 -20.01
C SER A 63 -2.18 -7.79 -20.07
N LYS A 64 -2.51 -7.01 -21.11
CA LYS A 64 -2.03 -5.63 -21.26
C LYS A 64 -2.63 -4.73 -20.18
N ASP A 65 -3.93 -4.89 -19.91
CA ASP A 65 -4.65 -4.18 -18.84
C ASP A 65 -4.08 -4.55 -17.47
N PHE A 66 -3.89 -5.86 -17.20
CA PHE A 66 -3.25 -6.35 -15.98
C PHE A 66 -1.87 -5.71 -15.76
N ILE A 67 -1.01 -5.69 -16.78
CA ILE A 67 0.32 -5.08 -16.69
C ILE A 67 0.23 -3.58 -16.42
N ALA A 68 -0.69 -2.87 -17.10
CA ALA A 68 -0.87 -1.43 -16.89
C ALA A 68 -1.28 -1.12 -15.44
N LYS A 69 -2.23 -1.88 -14.87
CA LYS A 69 -2.63 -1.75 -13.46
C LYS A 69 -1.48 -2.08 -12.51
N TYR A 70 -0.72 -3.14 -12.76
CA TYR A 70 0.44 -3.50 -11.94
C TYR A 70 1.59 -2.49 -12.02
N MET A 71 1.72 -1.74 -13.12
CA MET A 71 2.66 -0.62 -13.18
C MET A 71 2.27 0.51 -12.24
N ILE A 72 0.96 0.78 -12.06
CA ILE A 72 0.46 1.71 -11.06
C ILE A 72 0.72 1.17 -9.65
N VAL A 73 0.35 -0.08 -9.37
CA VAL A 73 0.63 -0.75 -8.07
C VAL A 73 2.12 -0.60 -7.72
N ARG A 74 3.02 -0.87 -8.66
CA ARG A 74 4.47 -0.73 -8.47
C ARG A 74 4.90 0.69 -8.13
N LYS A 75 4.28 1.70 -8.75
CA LYS A 75 4.54 3.12 -8.45
C LYS A 75 4.13 3.42 -7.01
N GLU A 76 2.92 3.03 -6.63
CA GLU A 76 2.37 3.24 -5.28
C GLU A 76 3.16 2.49 -4.20
N THR A 77 3.64 1.28 -4.49
CA THR A 77 4.53 0.54 -3.58
C THR A 77 5.84 1.31 -3.32
N LYS A 78 6.43 1.94 -4.34
CA LYS A 78 7.67 2.71 -4.18
C LYS A 78 7.44 3.96 -3.32
N GLU A 79 6.33 4.65 -3.56
CA GLU A 79 5.94 5.83 -2.79
C GLU A 79 5.62 5.48 -1.33
N THR A 80 4.84 4.42 -1.12
CA THR A 80 4.57 3.86 0.22
C THR A 80 5.88 3.53 0.94
N LYS A 81 6.83 2.88 0.27
CA LYS A 81 8.14 2.54 0.85
C LYS A 81 8.93 3.78 1.25
N TYR A 82 8.92 4.82 0.43
CA TYR A 82 9.56 6.10 0.75
C TYR A 82 8.97 6.68 2.04
N TRP A 83 7.64 6.79 2.13
CA TRP A 83 6.98 7.36 3.31
C TRP A 83 7.17 6.51 4.57
N LEU A 84 7.15 5.18 4.47
CA LEU A 84 7.49 4.30 5.59
C LEU A 84 8.92 4.52 6.09
N SER A 85 9.88 4.73 5.18
CA SER A 85 11.27 5.02 5.53
C SER A 85 11.38 6.39 6.21
N PHE A 86 10.70 7.40 5.67
CA PHE A 86 10.63 8.74 6.27
C PHE A 86 10.05 8.70 7.69
N ILE A 87 8.93 8.00 7.90
CA ILE A 87 8.29 7.87 9.23
C ILE A 87 9.23 7.19 10.23
N ARG A 88 9.95 6.14 9.80
CA ARG A 88 10.96 5.46 10.61
C ARG A 88 12.09 6.39 11.00
N ASP A 89 12.66 7.10 10.02
CA ASP A 89 13.89 7.88 10.21
C ASP A 89 13.65 9.20 10.95
N THR A 90 12.43 9.72 10.91
CA THR A 90 12.03 10.93 11.66
C THR A 90 11.62 10.64 13.11
N GLY A 91 11.40 9.37 13.48
CA GLY A 91 10.92 9.02 14.81
C GLY A 91 9.54 9.61 15.12
N ILE A 92 8.71 9.85 14.10
CA ILE A 92 7.36 10.42 14.23
C ILE A 92 6.42 9.50 15.03
N LEU A 93 6.69 8.19 15.02
CA LEU A 93 5.90 7.24 15.79
C LEU A 93 6.20 7.36 17.29
N PRO A 94 5.17 7.29 18.15
CA PRO A 94 5.38 7.24 19.59
C PRO A 94 6.20 5.99 19.95
N LYS A 95 7.06 6.15 20.96
CA LYS A 95 7.83 5.05 21.55
C LYS A 95 6.94 4.06 22.27
#